data_AF-A0A5P1R9G8-F1
#
_entry.id   AF-A0A5P1R9G8-F1
#
_cell.length_a   1.000
_cell.length_b   1.000
_cell.length_c   1.000
_cell.angle_alpha   90.00
_cell.angle_beta   90.00
_cell.angle_gamma   90.00
#
_symmetry.space_group_name_H-M   'P 1'
#
loop_
_entity.id
_entity.type
_entity.pdbx_description
1 polymer ?
#
loop_
_entity_poly.entity_id
_entity_poly.type
_entity_poly.pdbx_seq_one_letter_code
_entity_poly.pdbx_strand_id
1 'polypeptide(L)' 'MSDEFDINDTESVVQISSDISCSCEECDFYIDADVEEGVNHYIQVHGYTLLHIGQETEHDQNGEPWHNTVAFLAV' A
#
# COMPACT_ATOMS: atom_id res chain seq x y z
N MET A 1 -3.14 17.35 20.73
CA MET A 1 -2.50 16.14 21.28
C MET A 1 -2.53 15.17 20.13
N SER A 2 -1.38 14.89 19.53
CA SER A 2 -1.25 13.90 18.47
C SER A 2 -1.16 12.55 19.15
N ASP A 3 -2.18 11.72 18.98
CA ASP A 3 -2.12 10.30 19.33
C ASP A 3 -0.91 9.68 18.63
N GLU A 4 0.01 9.09 19.38
CA GLU A 4 1.18 8.42 18.83
C GLU A 4 0.74 7.08 18.26
N PHE A 5 1.04 6.82 16.97
CA PHE A 5 0.77 5.54 16.34
C PHE A 5 1.76 4.48 16.86
N ASP A 6 1.27 3.46 17.56
CA ASP A 6 2.06 2.32 18.01
C ASP A 6 1.82 1.12 17.08
N ILE A 7 2.88 0.66 16.42
CA ILE A 7 2.82 -0.46 15.46
C ILE A 7 2.47 -1.80 16.13
N ASN A 8 2.58 -1.90 17.46
CA ASN A 8 2.17 -3.11 18.19
C ASN A 8 0.65 -3.22 18.36
N ASP A 9 -0.09 -2.12 18.16
CA ASP A 9 -1.56 -2.10 18.20
C ASP A 9 -2.21 -2.34 16.82
N THR A 10 -1.40 -2.58 15.78
CA THR A 10 -1.87 -2.82 14.42
C THR A 10 -2.59 -4.17 14.27
N GLU A 11 -3.80 -4.16 13.73
CA GLU A 11 -4.62 -5.34 13.46
C GLU A 11 -4.32 -5.94 12.07
N SER A 12 -4.01 -5.09 11.08
CA SER A 12 -3.70 -5.52 9.71
C SER A 12 -2.68 -4.61 9.03
N VAL A 13 -1.91 -5.18 8.09
CA VAL A 13 -0.98 -4.44 7.23
C VAL A 13 -1.29 -4.76 5.77
N VAL A 14 -1.53 -3.74 4.97
CA VAL A 14 -1.79 -3.86 3.52
C VAL A 14 -0.62 -3.30 2.72
N GLN A 15 -0.32 -3.96 1.61
CA GLN A 15 0.68 -3.51 0.63
C GLN A 15 -0.04 -3.06 -0.64
N ILE A 16 0.27 -1.83 -1.09
CA ILE A 16 -0.14 -1.31 -2.40
C ILE A 16 1.10 -1.17 -3.26
N SER A 17 1.02 -1.58 -4.52
CA SER A 17 2.14 -1.50 -5.45
C SER A 17 1.71 -0.92 -6.79
N SER A 18 2.66 -0.31 -7.50
CA SER A 18 2.43 0.24 -8.85
C SER A 18 2.39 -0.82 -9.95
N ASP A 19 2.44 -2.10 -9.59
CA ASP A 19 2.58 -3.23 -10.52
C ASP A 19 1.44 -4.23 -10.41
N ILE A 20 0.83 -4.31 -9.22
CA ILE A 20 -0.20 -5.26 -8.89
C ILE A 20 -1.51 -4.50 -8.71
N SER A 21 -2.49 -4.83 -9.55
CA SER A 21 -3.87 -4.46 -9.30
C SER A 21 -4.49 -5.45 -8.31
N CYS A 22 -5.23 -4.93 -7.35
CA CYS A 22 -5.82 -5.72 -6.28
C CYS A 22 -7.19 -5.17 -5.86
N SER A 23 -8.01 -6.03 -5.26
CA SER A 23 -9.22 -5.60 -4.56
C SER A 23 -8.84 -5.07 -3.19
N CYS A 24 -9.58 -4.07 -2.71
CA CYS A 24 -9.50 -3.64 -1.33
C CYS A 24 -9.89 -4.80 -0.39
N GLU A 25 -9.16 -4.96 0.72
CA GLU A 25 -9.41 -6.04 1.69
C GLU A 25 -10.67 -5.77 2.54
N GLU A 26 -11.12 -4.51 2.61
CA GLU A 26 -12.23 -4.05 3.47
C GLU A 26 -13.54 -3.77 2.69
N CYS A 27 -13.47 -3.61 1.36
CA CYS A 27 -14.66 -3.31 0.54
C CYS A 27 -14.51 -3.73 -0.93
N ASP A 28 -15.57 -3.58 -1.73
CA ASP A 28 -15.61 -3.95 -3.15
C ASP A 28 -14.84 -2.99 -4.09
N PHE A 29 -14.05 -2.06 -3.56
CA PHE A 29 -13.24 -1.15 -4.37
C PHE A 29 -12.07 -1.89 -5.04
N TYR A 30 -11.80 -1.56 -6.30
CA TYR A 30 -10.71 -2.16 -7.08
C TYR A 30 -9.62 -1.12 -7.32
N ILE A 31 -8.37 -1.48 -7.02
CA ILE A 31 -7.19 -0.63 -7.14
C ILE A 31 -6.43 -1.07 -8.38
N ASP A 32 -6.41 -0.21 -9.41
CA ASP A 32 -5.83 -0.54 -10.73
C ASP A 32 -4.34 -0.20 -10.80
N ALA A 33 -3.54 -0.81 -9.92
CA ALA A 33 -2.09 -0.57 -9.80
C ALA A 33 -1.70 0.92 -9.65
N ASP A 34 -2.65 1.77 -9.23
CA ASP A 34 -2.42 3.17 -8.90
C ASP A 34 -2.17 3.29 -7.39
N VAL A 35 -0.91 3.52 -7.03
CA VAL A 35 -0.49 3.64 -5.63
C VAL A 35 -1.15 4.84 -4.95
N GLU A 36 -1.31 5.96 -5.66
CA GLU A 36 -1.91 7.16 -5.08
C GLU A 36 -3.39 6.90 -4.77
N GLU A 37 -4.13 6.32 -5.72
CA GLU A 37 -5.54 5.98 -5.52
C GLU A 37 -5.71 4.98 -4.39
N GLY A 38 -4.94 3.90 -4.38
CA GLY A 38 -5.00 2.87 -3.35
C GLY A 38 -4.68 3.40 -1.95
N VAL A 39 -3.57 4.15 -1.81
CA VAL A 39 -3.17 4.77 -0.54
C VAL A 39 -4.25 5.73 -0.04
N ASN A 40 -4.74 6.61 -0.91
CA ASN A 40 -5.79 7.57 -0.55
C ASN A 40 -7.08 6.86 -0.14
N HIS A 41 -7.46 5.78 -0.83
CA HIS A 41 -8.61 4.97 -0.48
C HIS A 41 -8.50 4.40 0.93
N TYR A 42 -7.40 3.71 1.26
CA TYR A 42 -7.20 3.12 2.59
C TYR A 42 -7.15 4.16 3.71
N ILE A 43 -6.50 5.30 3.49
CA ILE A 43 -6.43 6.37 4.49
C ILE A 43 -7.80 7.02 4.71
N GLN A 44 -8.49 7.40 3.63
CA GLN A 44 -9.69 8.24 3.73
C GLN A 44 -10.97 7.44 4.02
N VAL A 45 -11.05 6.20 3.53
CA VAL A 45 -12.26 5.37 3.66
C VAL A 45 -12.16 4.44 4.86
N HIS A 46 -10.99 3.85 5.13
CA HIS A 46 -10.80 2.83 6.17
C HIS A 46 -9.96 3.32 7.35
N GLY A 47 -9.42 4.54 7.31
CA GLY A 47 -8.68 5.13 8.43
C GLY A 47 -7.28 4.55 8.66
N TYR A 48 -6.72 3.86 7.66
CA TYR A 48 -5.37 3.31 7.75
C TYR A 48 -4.33 4.44 7.86
N THR A 49 -3.21 4.14 8.50
CA THR A 49 -2.02 5.00 8.61
C THR A 49 -0.93 4.51 7.66
N LEU A 50 -0.34 5.43 6.89
CA LEU A 50 0.80 5.12 6.03
C LEU A 50 2.06 4.89 6.88
N LEU A 51 2.60 3.68 6.84
CA LEU A 51 3.82 3.31 7.56
C LEU A 51 5.07 3.62 6.75
N HIS A 52 5.05 3.27 5.47
CA HIS A 52 6.20 3.38 4.58
C HIS A 52 5.77 3.55 3.14
N ILE A 53 6.52 4.35 2.39
CA ILE A 53 6.47 4.40 0.94
C ILE A 53 7.89 4.37 0.38
N GLY A 54 8.12 3.54 -0.62
CA GLY A 54 9.45 3.29 -1.16
C GLY A 54 9.43 2.78 -2.59
N GLN A 55 10.62 2.46 -3.08
CA GLN A 55 10.79 1.82 -4.38
C GLN A 55 11.48 0.48 -4.23
N GLU A 56 10.96 -0.52 -4.92
CA GLU A 56 11.56 -1.83 -5.09
C GLU A 56 12.06 -1.98 -6.52
N THR A 57 13.16 -2.71 -6.69
CA THR A 57 13.70 -3.04 -8.01
C THR A 57 13.76 -4.54 -8.14
N GLU A 58 12.98 -5.06 -9.07
CA GLU A 58 12.97 -6.46 -9.45
C GLU A 58 13.62 -6.62 -10.83
N HIS A 59 13.68 -7.85 -11.32
CA HIS A 59 14.17 -8.14 -12.66
C HIS A 59 13.12 -8.99 -13.39
N ASP A 60 12.84 -8.64 -14.63
CA ASP A 60 11.92 -9.40 -15.46
C ASP A 60 12.54 -10.75 -15.91
N GLN A 61 11.78 -11.52 -16.71
CA GLN A 61 12.25 -12.80 -17.26
C GLN A 61 13.49 -12.69 -18.17
N ASN A 62 13.83 -11.49 -18.65
CA ASN A 62 15.00 -11.20 -19.46
C ASN A 62 16.19 -10.66 -18.63
N GLY A 63 15.99 -10.44 -17.32
CA GLY A 63 16.98 -9.82 -16.45
C GLY A 63 17.04 -8.30 -16.57
N GLU A 64 16.04 -7.66 -17.18
CA GLU A 64 15.92 -6.21 -17.25
C GLU A 64 15.32 -5.68 -15.93
N PRO A 65 15.83 -4.57 -15.38
CA PRO A 65 15.33 -4.02 -14.13
C PRO A 65 13.89 -3.51 -14.29
N TRP A 66 13.05 -3.86 -13.32
CA TRP A 66 11.68 -3.41 -13.20
C TRP A 66 11.54 -2.62 -11.89
N HIS A 67 11.06 -1.38 -11.96
CA HIS A 67 10.94 -0.50 -10.80
C HIS A 67 9.49 -0.39 -10.34
N ASN A 68 9.25 -0.73 -9.08
CA ASN A 68 7.94 -0.66 -8.44
C ASN A 68 7.94 0.38 -7.35
N THR A 69 6.87 1.15 -7.25
CA THR A 69 6.58 1.93 -6.05
C THR A 69 5.72 1.09 -5.15
N VAL A 70 6.07 1.00 -3.87
CA VAL A 70 5.33 0.23 -2.87
C VAL A 70 4.98 1.10 -1.67
N ALA A 71 3.78 0.92 -1.14
CA ALA A 71 3.30 1.57 0.06
C ALA A 71 2.76 0.52 1.03
N PHE A 72 3.11 0.66 2.31
CA PHE A 72 2.63 -0.18 3.40
C PHE A 72 1.78 0.67 4.34
N LEU A 73 0.55 0.23 4.59
CA LEU A 73 -0.38 0.89 5.49
C LEU A 73 -0.86 -0.06 6.57
N ALA A 74 -1.22 0.48 7.73
CA ALA A 74 -1.69 -0.27 8.88
C ALA A 74 -2.94 0.36 9.49
N VAL A 75 -3.81 -0.47 10.06
CA VAL A 75 -4.97 -0.07 10.87
C VAL A 75 -4.91 -0.70 12.24
#